data_AF-A4CER1-F1
#
_entry.id   AF-A4CER1-F1
#
_cell.length_a   1.000
_cell.length_b   1.000
_cell.length_c   1.000
_cell.angle_alpha   90.00
_cell.angle_beta   90.00
_cell.angle_gamma   90.00
#
_symmetry.space_group_name_H-M   'P 1'
#
loop_
_entity.id
_entity.type
_entity.pdbx_description
1 polymer ?
#
loop_
_entity_poly.entity_id
_entity_poly.type
_entity_poly.pdbx_seq_one_letter_code
_entity_poly.pdbx_strand_id
1 'polypeptide(L)'
;MRYSFDSFVLNTRARTLHHHNEILLCDERIVLLLGLLIEAYPDHCQQADLLKQIWPNTVVSNWSIARLISDSRKFFLFAGLHPPLIETLRGRGYRLSHEIGASLVKLEDENLDSVNLVDRDSSAIKENWIEPSSTVLVLPEAEPSTSTKNSRHYKKTTVTRILLSLFGAVLTIFSLVFALDLRWPNEPSKLVINEPHDVKARILWVDDHPENNEIERKELLAKKFGVYLTKTTQDAMTLLSLYRYDAIITDMGREDDPLAGLKFIKMVRQQSLSTPIFLYTIMPSQALQTTVLNEGGHGVATTSESLYQLLDNLAY
;
A
#
# COMPACT_ATOMS: atom_id res chain seq x y z
N MET A 1 16.04 21.15 9.27
CA MET A 1 15.84 22.44 9.95
C MET A 1 15.68 22.17 11.44
N ARG A 2 15.98 23.14 12.31
CA ARG A 2 15.84 23.00 13.76
C ARG A 2 14.77 23.95 14.29
N TYR A 3 13.92 23.44 15.17
CA TYR A 3 12.85 24.19 15.81
C TYR A 3 12.91 23.97 17.32
N SER A 4 12.76 25.02 18.11
CA SER A 4 12.60 24.92 19.56
C SER A 4 11.23 25.38 20.00
N PHE A 5 10.64 24.67 20.96
CA PHE A 5 9.41 25.03 21.63
C PHE A 5 9.49 24.49 23.07
N ASP A 6 9.09 25.30 24.05
CA ASP A 6 9.28 24.96 25.47
C ASP A 6 10.74 24.51 25.74
N SER A 7 10.95 23.40 26.44
CA SER A 7 12.24 22.76 26.70
C SER A 7 12.73 21.80 25.59
N PHE A 8 12.02 21.71 24.47
CA PHE A 8 12.28 20.76 23.40
C PHE A 8 12.97 21.40 22.19
N VAL A 9 13.85 20.62 21.56
CA VAL A 9 14.47 20.97 20.28
C VAL A 9 14.28 19.83 19.29
N LEU A 10 13.55 20.12 18.21
CA LEU A 10 13.28 19.22 17.10
C LEU A 10 14.27 19.47 15.97
N ASN A 11 14.98 18.45 15.51
CA ASN A 11 15.80 18.51 14.31
C ASN A 11 15.18 17.64 13.20
N THR A 12 14.52 18.28 12.24
CA THR A 12 13.84 17.58 11.14
C THR A 12 14.80 16.94 10.14
N ARG A 13 16.05 17.43 10.05
CA ARG A 13 17.06 16.86 9.13
C ARG A 13 17.71 15.62 9.73
N ALA A 14 18.12 15.70 11.00
CA ALA A 14 18.75 14.59 11.71
C ALA A 14 17.74 13.58 12.27
N ARG A 15 16.43 13.88 12.21
CA ARG A 15 15.35 13.08 12.82
C ARG A 15 15.56 12.85 14.32
N THR A 16 16.02 13.88 15.03
CA THR A 16 16.26 13.81 16.48
C THR A 16 15.35 14.76 17.24
N LEU A 17 15.05 14.39 18.48
CA LEU A 17 14.34 15.21 19.45
C LEU A 17 15.19 15.33 20.70
N HIS A 18 15.38 16.54 21.20
CA HIS A 18 16.15 16.81 22.40
C HIS A 18 15.26 17.47 23.46
N HIS A 19 15.56 17.21 24.73
CA HIS A 19 14.94 17.84 25.90
C HIS A 19 16.05 18.24 26.88
N HIS A 20 16.15 19.53 27.23
CA HIS A 20 17.25 20.05 28.09
C HIS A 20 18.67 19.58 27.67
N ASN A 21 18.97 19.61 26.37
CA ASN A 21 20.21 19.11 25.74
C ASN A 21 20.42 17.58 25.72
N GLU A 22 19.52 16.77 26.27
CA GLU A 22 19.58 15.30 26.14
C GLU A 22 18.77 14.81 24.93
N ILE A 23 19.26 13.80 24.23
CA ILE A 23 18.52 13.17 23.13
C ILE A 23 17.43 12.27 23.71
N LEU A 24 16.19 12.51 23.31
CA LEU A 24 15.08 11.61 23.62
C LEU A 24 14.93 10.56 22.51
N LEU A 25 15.02 9.29 22.90
CA LEU A 25 14.73 8.15 22.04
C LEU A 25 13.23 8.09 21.74
N CYS A 26 12.86 8.33 20.48
CA CYS A 26 11.49 8.25 20.00
C CYS A 26 11.44 7.67 18.58
N ASP A 27 10.26 7.21 18.15
CA ASP A 27 10.05 6.78 16.76
C ASP A 27 10.28 7.99 15.83
N GLU A 28 11.09 7.80 14.78
CA GLU A 28 11.42 8.84 13.81
C GLU A 28 10.18 9.47 13.14
N ARG A 29 9.07 8.73 13.07
CA ARG A 29 7.79 9.19 12.53
C ARG A 29 7.15 10.27 13.38
N ILE A 30 7.44 10.32 14.69
CA ILE A 30 7.02 11.42 15.57
C ILE A 30 7.71 12.70 15.12
N VAL A 31 9.01 12.63 14.81
CA VAL A 31 9.79 13.78 14.32
C VAL A 31 9.29 14.24 12.94
N LEU A 32 9.01 13.30 12.04
CA LEU A 32 8.42 13.60 10.72
C LEU A 32 7.04 14.25 10.85
N LEU A 33 6.15 13.68 11.68
CA LEU A 33 4.83 14.23 11.96
C LEU A 33 4.92 15.67 12.44
N LEU A 34 5.77 15.94 13.44
CA LEU A 34 5.91 17.29 13.98
C LEU A 34 6.48 18.26 12.95
N GLY A 35 7.45 17.84 12.14
CA GLY A 35 7.94 18.66 11.03
C GLY A 35 6.82 19.12 10.10
N LEU A 36 5.94 18.19 9.69
CA LEU A 36 4.81 18.50 8.82
C LEU A 36 3.78 19.43 9.49
N LEU A 37 3.48 19.21 10.77
CA LEU A 37 2.54 20.06 11.50
C LEU A 37 3.09 21.47 11.76
N ILE A 38 4.41 21.60 11.96
CA ILE A 38 5.10 22.89 12.10
C ILE A 38 5.08 23.65 10.78
N GLU A 39 5.39 22.99 9.66
CA GLU A 39 5.43 23.61 8.34
C GLU A 39 4.04 24.09 7.87
N ALA A 40 2.97 23.38 8.27
CA ALA A 40 1.61 23.76 7.93
C ALA A 40 0.98 24.77 8.91
N TYR A 41 1.57 25.02 10.08
CA TYR A 41 1.00 25.93 11.08
C TYR A 41 0.92 27.37 10.53
N PRO A 42 -0.21 28.11 10.70
CA PRO A 42 -1.34 27.86 11.62
C PRO A 42 -2.47 26.98 11.07
N ASP A 43 -2.35 26.50 9.84
CA ASP A 43 -3.33 25.64 9.20
C ASP A 43 -3.26 24.19 9.71
N HIS A 44 -4.10 23.33 9.14
CA HIS A 44 -4.19 21.92 9.49
C HIS A 44 -3.68 21.05 8.36
N CYS A 45 -3.11 19.91 8.72
CA CYS A 45 -2.78 18.85 7.79
C CYS A 45 -3.95 17.87 7.69
N GLN A 46 -4.32 17.51 6.46
CA GLN A 46 -5.27 16.43 6.25
C GLN A 46 -4.61 15.08 6.55
N GLN A 47 -5.42 14.14 7.04
CA GLN A 47 -4.95 12.80 7.38
C GLN A 47 -4.33 12.06 6.19
N ALA A 48 -4.89 12.22 4.99
CA ALA A 48 -4.38 11.60 3.77
C ALA A 48 -2.98 12.12 3.40
N ASP A 49 -2.75 13.43 3.54
CA ASP A 49 -1.46 14.05 3.22
C ASP A 49 -0.37 13.66 4.22
N LEU A 50 -0.72 13.62 5.51
CA LEU A 50 0.20 13.14 6.54
C LEU A 50 0.59 11.67 6.31
N LEU A 51 -0.38 10.82 5.95
CA LEU A 51 -0.14 9.40 5.69
C LEU A 51 0.88 9.23 4.55
N LYS A 52 0.68 9.96 3.43
CA LYS A 52 1.57 9.93 2.27
C LYS A 52 2.99 10.40 2.59
N GLN A 53 3.16 11.38 3.46
CA GLN A 53 4.45 11.99 3.75
C GLN A 53 5.23 11.28 4.87
N ILE A 54 4.55 10.75 5.89
CA ILE A 54 5.19 10.05 7.02
C ILE A 54 5.55 8.61 6.65
N TRP A 55 4.73 7.97 5.84
CA TRP A 55 4.94 6.61 5.35
C TRP A 55 5.11 6.60 3.82
N PRO A 56 6.17 7.27 3.30
CA PRO A 56 6.42 7.25 1.88
C PRO A 56 6.67 5.79 1.47
N ASN A 57 5.96 5.34 0.44
CA ASN A 57 6.09 3.98 -0.09
C ASN A 57 5.77 2.85 0.92
N THR A 58 5.04 3.17 2.01
CA THR A 58 4.63 2.19 3.02
C THR A 58 3.12 2.22 3.17
N VAL A 59 2.47 1.07 3.10
CA VAL A 59 1.01 1.01 3.24
C VAL A 59 0.64 0.78 4.69
N VAL A 60 -0.15 1.72 5.18
CA VAL A 60 -0.62 1.80 6.55
C VAL A 60 -2.10 2.15 6.54
N SER A 61 -2.85 1.67 7.54
CA SER A 61 -4.29 1.94 7.61
C SER A 61 -4.54 3.41 7.96
N ASN A 62 -5.77 3.89 7.71
CA ASN A 62 -6.16 5.23 8.14
C ASN A 62 -5.98 5.42 9.67
N TRP A 63 -6.06 4.33 10.44
CA TRP A 63 -5.81 4.35 11.89
C TRP A 63 -4.37 4.67 12.28
N SER A 64 -3.40 4.44 11.40
CA SER A 64 -1.98 4.64 11.72
C SER A 64 -1.64 6.08 12.05
N ILE A 65 -2.24 7.06 11.35
CA ILE A 65 -2.11 8.47 11.74
C ILE A 65 -2.73 8.71 13.11
N ALA A 66 -3.98 8.27 13.33
CA ALA A 66 -4.66 8.50 14.60
C ALA A 66 -3.88 7.92 15.80
N ARG A 67 -3.26 6.75 15.61
CA ARG A 67 -2.38 6.12 16.60
C ARG A 67 -1.09 6.90 16.80
N LEU A 68 -0.39 7.28 15.72
CA LEU A 68 0.83 8.10 15.81
C LEU A 68 0.56 9.43 16.53
N ILE A 69 -0.57 10.08 16.28
CA ILE A 69 -0.99 11.29 17.00
C ILE A 69 -1.17 11.00 18.51
N SER A 70 -1.85 9.91 18.86
CA SER A 70 -2.06 9.50 20.25
C SER A 70 -0.73 9.23 20.95
N ASP A 71 0.15 8.47 20.33
CA ASP A 71 1.43 8.07 20.91
C ASP A 71 2.36 9.29 21.04
N SER A 72 2.35 10.21 20.07
CA SER A 72 3.06 11.49 20.15
C SER A 72 2.57 12.33 21.34
N ARG A 73 1.25 12.49 21.51
CA ARG A 73 0.70 13.26 22.65
C ARG A 73 1.13 12.66 24.00
N LYS A 74 1.06 11.34 24.14
CA LYS A 74 1.48 10.64 25.37
C LYS A 74 2.97 10.81 25.62
N PHE A 75 3.78 10.64 24.59
CA PHE A 75 5.24 10.76 24.68
C PHE A 75 5.66 12.13 25.24
N PHE A 76 5.15 13.23 24.67
CA PHE A 76 5.49 14.57 25.13
C PHE A 76 4.90 14.90 26.50
N LEU A 77 3.70 14.40 26.81
CA LEU A 77 3.11 14.54 28.14
C LEU A 77 3.97 13.88 29.21
N PHE A 78 4.47 12.65 28.96
CA PHE A 78 5.37 11.96 29.88
C PHE A 78 6.75 12.64 29.98
N ALA A 79 7.20 13.31 28.93
CA ALA A 79 8.42 14.11 28.93
C ALA A 79 8.26 15.48 29.63
N GLY A 80 7.07 15.80 30.16
CA GLY A 80 6.82 17.02 30.94
C GLY A 80 6.16 18.17 30.16
N LEU A 81 5.75 17.96 28.91
CA LEU A 81 5.00 18.96 28.16
C LEU A 81 3.54 18.97 28.62
N HIS A 82 3.14 20.02 29.33
CA HIS A 82 1.77 20.18 29.83
C HIS A 82 0.75 20.73 28.82
N PRO A 83 1.07 21.73 27.97
CA PRO A 83 0.11 22.17 26.97
C PRO A 83 -0.13 21.08 25.92
N PRO A 84 -1.34 21.01 25.33
CA PRO A 84 -1.64 20.02 24.31
C PRO A 84 -0.73 20.25 23.10
N LEU A 85 0.01 19.24 22.67
CA LEU A 85 0.92 19.36 21.52
C LEU A 85 0.18 19.47 20.18
N ILE A 86 -0.84 18.63 19.99
CA ILE A 86 -1.54 18.44 18.71
C ILE A 86 -3.05 18.55 18.95
N GLU A 87 -3.74 19.32 18.14
CA GLU A 87 -5.20 19.46 18.16
C GLU A 87 -5.85 18.61 17.07
N THR A 88 -6.95 17.94 17.40
CA THR A 88 -7.78 17.23 16.42
C THR A 88 -8.90 18.15 15.94
N LEU A 89 -8.93 18.45 14.64
CA LEU A 89 -10.01 19.19 14.00
C LEU A 89 -10.97 18.19 13.36
N ARG A 90 -12.11 17.94 14.02
CA ARG A 90 -13.10 16.92 13.60
C ARG A 90 -13.48 17.10 12.12
N GLY A 91 -13.25 16.05 11.33
CA GLY A 91 -13.55 16.02 9.88
C GLY A 91 -12.57 16.78 8.99
N ARG A 92 -11.52 17.42 9.55
CA ARG A 92 -10.53 18.19 8.78
C ARG A 92 -9.12 17.60 8.88
N GLY A 93 -8.73 17.10 10.06
CA GLY A 93 -7.43 16.49 10.28
C GLY A 93 -6.79 16.96 11.58
N TYR A 94 -5.50 17.25 11.53
CA TYR A 94 -4.70 17.56 12.72
C TYR A 94 -3.89 18.83 12.50
N ARG A 95 -3.67 19.59 13.57
CA ARG A 95 -2.74 20.73 13.56
C ARG A 95 -1.90 20.75 14.82
N LEU A 96 -0.77 21.44 14.74
CA LEU A 96 -0.05 21.86 15.93
C LEU A 96 -0.95 22.79 16.77
N SER A 97 -0.92 22.65 18.08
CA SER A 97 -1.72 23.53 18.93
C SER A 97 -1.29 24.98 18.81
N HIS A 98 -2.22 25.90 19.06
CA HIS A 98 -1.93 27.32 18.92
C HIS A 98 -0.85 27.78 19.90
N GLU A 99 -0.83 27.24 21.12
CA GLU A 99 0.15 27.59 22.15
C GLU A 99 1.57 27.16 21.79
N ILE A 100 1.74 25.92 21.31
CA ILE A 100 3.05 25.45 20.84
C ILE A 100 3.44 26.19 19.56
N GLY A 101 2.52 26.31 18.60
CA GLY A 101 2.81 27.00 17.34
C GLY A 101 3.20 28.47 17.50
N ALA A 102 2.62 29.17 18.47
CA ALA A 102 2.97 30.55 18.79
C ALA A 102 4.32 30.69 19.52
N SER A 103 4.80 29.64 20.20
CA SER A 103 6.08 29.64 20.92
C SER A 103 7.24 29.05 20.12
N LEU A 104 6.98 28.57 18.89
CA LEU A 104 8.01 28.02 18.00
C LEU A 104 9.06 29.08 17.63
N VAL A 105 10.33 28.70 17.80
CA VAL A 105 11.48 29.46 17.30
C VAL A 105 12.26 28.60 16.32
N LYS A 106 12.47 29.09 15.10
CA LYS A 106 13.33 28.46 14.10
C LYS A 106 14.79 28.78 14.43
N LEU A 107 15.62 27.75 14.60
CA LEU A 107 17.04 27.89 14.84
C LEU A 107 17.78 27.76 13.50
N GLU A 108 18.59 28.76 13.13
CA GLU A 108 19.41 28.72 11.92
C GLU A 108 20.51 27.64 12.05
N ASP A 109 20.81 26.95 10.94
CA ASP A 109 21.92 26.02 10.87
C ASP A 109 23.21 26.86 10.76
N GLU A 110 24.11 26.77 11.74
CA GLU A 110 25.46 27.36 11.57
C GLU A 110 26.13 26.68 10.37
N ASN A 111 26.58 27.49 9.41
CA ASN A 111 27.24 27.08 8.17
C ASN A 111 28.37 26.08 8.45
N LEU A 112 28.17 24.83 8.02
CA LEU A 112 29.21 23.81 7.87
C LEU A 112 29.70 23.77 6.40
N ASP A 113 29.78 24.93 5.75
CA ASP A 113 30.37 25.09 4.41
C ASP A 113 31.81 25.62 4.54
N SER A 114 32.72 24.79 5.07
CA SER A 114 34.16 25.00 4.87
C SER A 114 34.95 23.70 5.05
N VAL A 115 34.71 22.71 4.19
CA VAL A 115 35.74 21.73 3.84
C VAL A 115 35.74 21.55 2.34
N ASN A 116 36.77 22.13 1.72
CA ASN A 116 37.12 22.05 0.31
C ASN A 116 37.10 20.62 -0.23
N LEU A 117 36.34 20.38 -1.30
CA LEU A 117 36.63 19.30 -2.25
C LEU A 117 36.96 19.93 -3.60
N VAL A 118 38.23 19.74 -3.95
CA VAL A 118 38.94 20.18 -5.14
C VAL A 118 38.32 19.60 -6.42
N ASP A 119 38.24 20.46 -7.43
CA ASP A 119 38.15 20.26 -8.88
C ASP A 119 37.59 18.96 -9.43
N ARG A 120 36.47 19.10 -10.16
CA ARG A 120 36.15 18.22 -11.28
C ARG A 120 35.78 19.04 -12.50
N ASP A 121 36.79 19.28 -13.33
CA ASP A 121 36.67 19.71 -14.71
C ASP A 121 35.89 18.66 -15.51
N SER A 122 34.83 19.08 -16.21
CA SER A 122 34.14 18.31 -17.25
C SER A 122 33.29 19.27 -18.08
N SER A 123 33.94 19.93 -19.02
CA SER A 123 33.32 20.56 -20.18
C SER A 123 33.29 19.59 -21.37
N ALA A 124 32.32 19.81 -22.28
CA ALA A 124 31.98 19.04 -23.49
C ALA A 124 31.13 17.78 -23.21
N ILE A 125 29.92 17.64 -23.76
CA ILE A 125 29.63 17.51 -25.20
C ILE A 125 28.28 18.16 -25.56
N LYS A 126 28.29 18.92 -26.67
CA LYS A 126 27.15 19.41 -27.45
C LYS A 126 26.65 18.32 -28.42
N GLU A 127 25.42 18.52 -28.90
CA GLU A 127 24.79 18.06 -30.17
C GLU A 127 23.53 17.20 -29.94
N ASN A 128 22.29 17.66 -30.15
CA ASN A 128 21.60 18.27 -31.31
C ASN A 128 21.23 17.24 -32.40
N TRP A 129 20.01 16.71 -32.38
CA TRP A 129 19.41 15.96 -33.49
C TRP A 129 17.91 16.28 -33.66
N ILE A 130 17.53 16.50 -34.92
CA ILE A 130 16.31 17.09 -35.48
C ILE A 130 15.49 15.98 -36.16
N GLU A 131 14.16 16.06 -36.10
CA GLU A 131 13.23 15.22 -36.87
C GLU A 131 13.26 15.49 -38.38
N PRO A 132 12.77 14.55 -39.21
CA PRO A 132 11.81 14.99 -40.22
C PRO A 132 10.58 14.10 -40.45
N SER A 133 9.58 14.82 -40.95
CA SER A 133 8.20 14.51 -41.30
C SER A 133 7.99 13.58 -42.51
N SER A 134 6.79 13.00 -42.54
CA SER A 134 5.89 12.70 -43.68
C SER A 134 6.31 11.70 -44.76
N THR A 135 5.41 10.75 -45.07
CA THR A 135 4.82 10.56 -46.41
C THR A 135 3.61 9.61 -46.39
N VAL A 136 2.60 10.03 -47.13
CA VAL A 136 1.27 9.45 -47.40
C VAL A 136 1.36 8.26 -48.36
N LEU A 137 0.51 7.23 -48.19
CA LEU A 137 0.22 6.26 -49.25
C LEU A 137 -1.30 6.06 -49.45
N VAL A 138 -1.66 6.15 -50.73
CA VAL A 138 -2.98 6.10 -51.36
C VAL A 138 -3.38 4.65 -51.64
N LEU A 139 -4.67 4.32 -51.49
CA LEU A 139 -5.30 3.09 -51.99
C LEU A 139 -6.23 3.45 -53.16
N PRO A 140 -6.32 2.63 -54.23
CA PRO A 140 -7.30 2.81 -55.29
C PRO A 140 -8.54 1.94 -55.08
N GLU A 141 -9.63 2.45 -55.61
CA GLU A 141 -10.99 1.92 -55.63
C GLU A 141 -11.33 1.45 -57.05
N ALA A 142 -12.04 0.31 -57.19
CA ALA A 142 -12.89 0.02 -58.35
C ALA A 142 -13.69 -1.29 -58.16
N GLU A 143 -15.00 -1.14 -57.98
CA GLU A 143 -16.07 -2.03 -58.45
C GLU A 143 -16.15 -2.02 -60.01
N PRO A 144 -16.93 -2.88 -60.76
CA PRO A 144 -18.36 -3.17 -60.48
C PRO A 144 -19.06 -4.43 -61.08
N SER A 145 -20.32 -4.62 -60.65
CA SER A 145 -21.50 -5.10 -61.42
C SER A 145 -21.60 -6.60 -61.79
N THR A 146 -22.76 -7.28 -61.99
CA THR A 146 -24.21 -6.97 -62.12
C THR A 146 -25.07 -8.26 -61.98
N SER A 147 -26.30 -8.12 -61.45
CA SER A 147 -27.62 -8.75 -61.82
C SER A 147 -27.78 -10.31 -61.96
N THR A 148 -28.91 -11.01 -61.74
CA THR A 148 -30.36 -10.73 -61.90
C THR A 148 -31.26 -11.81 -61.25
N LYS A 149 -32.44 -11.38 -60.75
CA LYS A 149 -33.82 -11.95 -60.81
C LYS A 149 -34.25 -13.33 -60.21
N ASN A 150 -35.18 -13.19 -59.26
CA ASN A 150 -36.56 -13.75 -59.14
C ASN A 150 -36.90 -15.22 -58.79
N SER A 151 -37.68 -15.28 -57.70
CA SER A 151 -38.94 -16.03 -57.46
C SER A 151 -38.88 -17.36 -56.68
N ARG A 152 -39.52 -17.37 -55.50
CA ARG A 152 -40.75 -18.15 -55.19
C ARG A 152 -41.17 -17.97 -53.73
N HIS A 153 -42.46 -17.70 -53.52
CA HIS A 153 -43.16 -17.74 -52.24
C HIS A 153 -43.30 -19.18 -51.75
N TYR A 154 -42.91 -19.48 -50.50
CA TYR A 154 -43.26 -20.72 -49.81
C TYR A 154 -43.56 -20.46 -48.32
N LYS A 155 -44.69 -21.02 -47.85
CA LYS A 155 -45.36 -20.78 -46.55
C LYS A 155 -44.44 -21.01 -45.34
N LYS A 156 -44.22 -19.99 -44.49
CA LYS A 156 -43.54 -20.09 -43.19
C LYS A 156 -44.15 -19.11 -42.16
N THR A 157 -45.22 -19.51 -41.46
CA THR A 157 -45.77 -18.72 -40.35
C THR A 157 -45.85 -19.45 -39.00
N THR A 158 -45.59 -20.77 -38.96
CA THR A 158 -45.63 -21.55 -37.71
C THR A 158 -44.23 -21.93 -37.20
N VAL A 159 -43.31 -22.34 -38.08
CA VAL A 159 -41.95 -22.75 -37.68
C VAL A 159 -41.10 -21.57 -37.22
N THR A 160 -41.34 -20.37 -37.79
CA THR A 160 -40.68 -19.13 -37.35
C THR A 160 -41.07 -18.73 -35.92
N ARG A 161 -42.28 -19.04 -35.46
CA ARG A 161 -42.72 -18.72 -34.09
C ARG A 161 -42.08 -19.61 -33.03
N ILE A 162 -41.89 -20.90 -33.31
CA ILE A 162 -41.24 -21.85 -32.37
C ILE A 162 -39.73 -21.60 -32.27
N LEU A 163 -39.08 -21.28 -33.40
CA LEU A 163 -37.67 -20.88 -33.41
C LEU A 163 -37.45 -19.54 -32.69
N LEU A 164 -38.38 -18.59 -32.80
CA LEU A 164 -38.30 -17.32 -32.09
C LEU A 164 -38.52 -17.49 -30.57
N SER A 165 -39.40 -18.40 -30.14
CA SER A 165 -39.60 -18.67 -28.70
C SER A 165 -38.43 -19.43 -28.07
N LEU A 166 -37.78 -20.34 -28.80
CA LEU A 166 -36.56 -21.01 -28.34
C LEU A 166 -35.38 -20.04 -28.26
N PHE A 167 -35.24 -19.13 -29.23
CA PHE A 167 -34.22 -18.09 -29.20
C PHE A 167 -34.45 -17.11 -28.05
N GLY A 168 -35.71 -16.73 -27.79
CA GLY A 168 -36.09 -15.91 -26.64
C GLY A 168 -35.79 -16.59 -25.30
N ALA A 169 -36.08 -17.89 -25.16
CA ALA A 169 -35.78 -18.65 -23.95
C ALA A 169 -34.25 -18.77 -23.71
N VAL A 170 -33.47 -19.03 -24.76
CA VAL A 170 -32.00 -19.03 -24.67
C VAL A 170 -31.47 -17.64 -24.34
N LEU A 171 -32.02 -16.56 -24.90
CA LEU A 171 -31.66 -15.20 -24.52
C LEU A 171 -32.02 -14.89 -23.07
N THR A 172 -33.14 -15.39 -22.56
CA THR A 172 -33.52 -15.19 -21.16
C THR A 172 -32.63 -15.97 -20.20
N ILE A 173 -32.24 -17.20 -20.55
CA ILE A 173 -31.28 -17.99 -19.76
C ILE A 173 -29.90 -17.34 -19.84
N PHE A 174 -29.47 -16.91 -21.02
CA PHE A 174 -28.21 -16.20 -21.20
C PHE A 174 -28.21 -14.86 -20.47
N SER A 175 -29.31 -14.10 -20.51
CA SER A 175 -29.46 -12.85 -19.76
C SER A 175 -29.57 -13.09 -18.26
N LEU A 176 -30.09 -14.24 -17.82
CA LEU A 176 -30.15 -14.62 -16.41
C LEU A 176 -28.78 -15.07 -15.90
N VAL A 177 -28.05 -15.86 -16.69
CA VAL A 177 -26.65 -16.25 -16.42
C VAL A 177 -25.75 -15.01 -16.47
N PHE A 178 -25.91 -14.13 -17.45
CA PHE A 178 -25.21 -12.85 -17.54
C PHE A 178 -25.61 -11.89 -16.42
N ALA A 179 -26.87 -11.89 -15.96
CA ALA A 179 -27.30 -11.12 -14.78
C ALA A 179 -26.83 -11.73 -13.45
N LEU A 180 -26.57 -13.04 -13.41
CA LEU A 180 -25.90 -13.72 -12.30
C LEU A 180 -24.38 -13.48 -12.33
N ASP A 181 -23.77 -13.39 -13.51
CA ASP A 181 -22.36 -13.00 -13.73
C ASP A 181 -22.12 -11.50 -13.45
N LEU A 182 -23.09 -10.63 -13.78
CA LEU A 182 -23.08 -9.20 -13.42
C LEU A 182 -23.32 -8.96 -11.93
N ARG A 183 -23.58 -10.01 -11.14
CA ARG A 183 -23.57 -10.00 -9.68
C ARG A 183 -22.25 -10.56 -9.12
N TRP A 184 -21.12 -10.37 -9.82
CA TRP A 184 -19.80 -10.44 -9.20
C TRP A 184 -19.39 -9.05 -8.68
N PRO A 185 -19.61 -8.72 -7.40
CA PRO A 185 -19.04 -7.51 -6.85
C PRO A 185 -17.54 -7.74 -6.58
N ASN A 186 -16.75 -6.79 -7.06
CA ASN A 186 -15.38 -6.49 -6.69
C ASN A 186 -14.33 -7.53 -7.09
N GLU A 187 -13.79 -7.40 -8.30
CA GLU A 187 -12.35 -7.60 -8.39
C GLU A 187 -11.71 -6.59 -7.41
N PRO A 188 -10.93 -7.04 -6.40
CA PRO A 188 -10.27 -6.12 -5.49
C PRO A 188 -9.48 -5.13 -6.33
N SER A 189 -9.73 -3.84 -6.08
CA SER A 189 -9.23 -2.76 -6.91
C SER A 189 -7.72 -2.86 -6.99
N LYS A 190 -7.15 -2.74 -8.19
CA LYS A 190 -5.71 -2.58 -8.35
C LYS A 190 -5.35 -1.30 -7.59
N LEU A 191 -4.67 -1.46 -6.47
CA LEU A 191 -4.22 -0.36 -5.62
C LEU A 191 -3.62 0.75 -6.48
N VAL A 192 -4.27 1.92 -6.46
CA VAL A 192 -3.68 3.18 -6.95
C VAL A 192 -2.88 3.74 -5.78
N ILE A 193 -1.72 3.13 -5.56
CA ILE A 193 -0.69 3.61 -4.64
C ILE A 193 0.42 4.22 -5.51
N ASN A 194 1.09 5.24 -4.99
CA ASN A 194 2.41 5.65 -5.45
C ASN A 194 3.45 4.55 -5.12
N GLU A 195 3.25 3.34 -5.63
CA GLU A 195 4.28 2.31 -5.60
C GLU A 195 5.37 2.71 -6.60
N PRO A 196 6.65 2.49 -6.26
CA PRO A 196 7.70 2.50 -7.26
C PRO A 196 7.27 1.64 -8.45
N HIS A 197 7.42 2.15 -9.67
CA HIS A 197 7.00 1.43 -10.87
C HIS A 197 7.70 0.07 -11.06
N ASP A 198 8.73 -0.22 -10.27
CA ASP A 198 9.55 -1.42 -10.33
C ASP A 198 9.26 -2.45 -9.23
N VAL A 199 8.16 -2.32 -8.47
CA VAL A 199 7.75 -3.35 -7.51
C VAL A 199 7.42 -4.66 -8.24
N LYS A 200 8.11 -5.74 -7.84
CA LYS A 200 7.96 -7.10 -8.40
C LYS A 200 6.68 -7.77 -7.94
N ALA A 201 6.33 -7.61 -6.66
CA ALA A 201 5.13 -8.19 -6.07
C ALA A 201 4.75 -7.50 -4.75
N ARG A 202 3.51 -7.66 -4.33
CA ARG A 202 2.91 -7.10 -3.11
C ARG A 202 2.70 -8.18 -2.07
N ILE A 203 3.25 -7.95 -0.89
CA ILE A 203 3.21 -8.87 0.24
C ILE A 203 2.45 -8.22 1.40
N LEU A 204 1.34 -8.83 1.81
CA LEU A 204 0.66 -8.46 3.06
C LEU A 204 1.33 -9.20 4.22
N TRP A 205 1.93 -8.49 5.16
CA TRP A 205 2.53 -9.07 6.36
C TRP A 205 1.69 -8.73 7.58
N VAL A 206 1.12 -9.76 8.21
CA VAL A 206 0.30 -9.64 9.40
C VAL A 206 1.05 -10.06 10.66
N ASP A 207 1.33 -9.09 11.51
CA ASP A 207 2.17 -9.24 12.70
C ASP A 207 1.86 -8.08 13.67
N ASP A 208 1.60 -8.37 14.94
CA ASP A 208 1.27 -7.36 15.96
C ASP A 208 2.50 -6.57 16.45
N HIS A 209 3.69 -7.15 16.27
CA HIS A 209 5.02 -6.60 16.57
C HIS A 209 5.89 -6.41 15.30
N PRO A 210 5.44 -5.66 14.28
CA PRO A 210 6.16 -5.49 13.03
C PRO A 210 7.53 -4.79 13.17
N GLU A 211 7.78 -4.12 14.30
CA GLU A 211 9.09 -3.59 14.68
C GLU A 211 10.18 -4.67 14.75
N ASN A 212 9.81 -5.92 15.05
CA ASN A 212 10.77 -7.02 15.12
C ASN A 212 11.24 -7.48 13.72
N ASN A 213 10.51 -7.12 12.67
CA ASN A 213 10.75 -7.56 11.29
C ASN A 213 11.41 -6.48 10.43
N GLU A 214 12.02 -5.45 11.02
CA GLU A 214 12.58 -4.32 10.27
C GLU A 214 13.70 -4.71 9.31
N ILE A 215 14.55 -5.65 9.73
CA ILE A 215 15.67 -6.13 8.91
C ILE A 215 15.10 -6.88 7.70
N GLU A 216 14.18 -7.80 7.92
CA GLU A 216 13.56 -8.59 6.86
C GLU A 216 12.80 -7.73 5.87
N ARG A 217 12.10 -6.71 6.37
CA ARG A 217 11.40 -5.76 5.52
C ARG A 217 12.34 -4.95 4.64
N LYS A 218 13.49 -4.50 5.17
CA LYS A 218 14.49 -3.76 4.38
C LYS A 218 15.03 -4.64 3.25
N GLU A 219 15.31 -5.90 3.53
CA GLU A 219 15.76 -6.88 2.52
C GLU A 219 14.69 -7.14 1.45
N LEU A 220 13.42 -7.33 1.84
CA LEU A 220 12.31 -7.50 0.89
C LEU A 220 12.13 -6.27 0.00
N LEU A 221 12.23 -5.06 0.55
CA LEU A 221 12.17 -3.82 -0.21
C LEU A 221 13.36 -3.70 -1.19
N ALA A 222 14.57 -4.08 -0.78
CA ALA A 222 15.75 -4.11 -1.66
C ALA A 222 15.58 -5.13 -2.81
N LYS A 223 14.86 -6.23 -2.55
CA LYS A 223 14.41 -7.21 -3.56
C LYS A 223 13.20 -6.73 -4.39
N LYS A 224 12.76 -5.47 -4.22
CA LYS A 224 11.63 -4.84 -4.90
C LYS A 224 10.26 -5.46 -4.58
N PHE A 225 10.11 -6.07 -3.42
CA PHE A 225 8.79 -6.42 -2.90
C PHE A 225 8.17 -5.23 -2.19
N GLY A 226 6.93 -4.90 -2.53
CA GLY A 226 6.12 -3.99 -1.72
C GLY A 226 5.64 -4.74 -0.48
N VAL A 227 5.93 -4.23 0.72
CA VAL A 227 5.53 -4.87 1.99
C VAL A 227 4.52 -4.00 2.72
N TYR A 228 3.37 -4.60 3.04
CA TYR A 228 2.18 -3.92 3.56
C TYR A 228 1.89 -4.51 4.94
N LEU A 229 1.94 -3.69 5.97
CA LEU A 229 1.84 -4.17 7.34
C LEU A 229 0.43 -4.02 7.89
N THR A 230 0.03 -5.01 8.67
CA THR A 230 -1.16 -4.91 9.50
C THR A 230 -0.97 -5.70 10.79
N LYS A 231 -1.51 -5.19 11.89
CA LYS A 231 -1.29 -5.76 13.22
C LYS A 231 -2.32 -6.81 13.62
N THR A 232 -3.50 -6.77 13.01
CA THR A 232 -4.64 -7.58 13.43
C THR A 232 -5.16 -8.43 12.28
N THR A 233 -5.76 -9.58 12.64
CA THR A 233 -6.48 -10.44 11.69
C THR A 233 -7.59 -9.68 10.97
N GLN A 234 -8.31 -8.81 11.69
CA GLN A 234 -9.47 -8.10 11.15
C GLN A 234 -9.07 -7.06 10.10
N ASP A 235 -8.01 -6.30 10.37
CA ASP A 235 -7.46 -5.35 9.41
C ASP A 235 -6.91 -6.07 8.18
N ALA A 236 -6.24 -7.22 8.37
CA ALA A 236 -5.76 -8.03 7.26
C ALA A 236 -6.90 -8.51 6.34
N MET A 237 -7.98 -9.05 6.91
CA MET A 237 -9.15 -9.47 6.13
C MET A 237 -9.80 -8.29 5.39
N THR A 238 -9.86 -7.12 6.04
CA THR A 238 -10.37 -5.91 5.40
C THR A 238 -9.50 -5.54 4.20
N LEU A 239 -8.17 -5.51 4.34
CA LEU A 239 -7.25 -5.21 3.25
C LEU A 239 -7.33 -6.22 2.11
N LEU A 240 -7.43 -7.52 2.41
CA LEU A 240 -7.61 -8.58 1.41
C LEU A 240 -8.94 -8.46 0.65
N SER A 241 -9.99 -7.90 1.25
CA SER A 241 -11.26 -7.64 0.56
C SER A 241 -11.21 -6.45 -0.39
N LEU A 242 -10.30 -5.51 -0.13
CA LEU A 242 -10.19 -4.26 -0.89
C LEU A 242 -9.13 -4.35 -2.00
N TYR A 243 -8.07 -5.12 -1.78
CA TYR A 243 -6.84 -5.07 -2.57
C TYR A 243 -6.27 -6.45 -2.89
N ARG A 244 -5.54 -6.52 -4.01
CA ARG A 244 -4.81 -7.70 -4.43
C ARG A 244 -3.40 -7.71 -3.86
N TYR A 245 -3.02 -8.87 -3.32
CA TYR A 245 -1.69 -9.20 -2.86
C TYR A 245 -1.25 -10.50 -3.52
N ASP A 246 0.04 -10.61 -3.78
CA ASP A 246 0.64 -11.78 -4.44
C ASP A 246 1.09 -12.82 -3.40
N ALA A 247 1.36 -12.38 -2.16
CA ALA A 247 1.63 -13.26 -1.04
C ALA A 247 1.17 -12.64 0.29
N ILE A 248 0.96 -13.52 1.28
CA ILE A 248 0.67 -13.17 2.66
C ILE A 248 1.71 -13.82 3.57
N ILE A 249 2.22 -13.07 4.53
CA ILE A 249 3.02 -13.57 5.65
C ILE A 249 2.18 -13.34 6.91
N THR A 250 2.08 -14.32 7.79
CA THR A 250 1.41 -14.17 9.08
C THR A 250 2.30 -14.70 10.19
N ASP A 251 2.40 -13.97 11.30
CA ASP A 251 2.93 -14.53 12.55
C ASP A 251 1.91 -15.51 13.17
N MET A 252 2.41 -16.39 14.03
CA MET A 252 1.66 -17.43 14.72
C MET A 252 0.76 -16.88 15.82
N GLY A 253 1.32 -16.08 16.71
CA GLY A 253 0.61 -15.41 17.79
C GLY A 253 0.32 -13.97 17.41
N ARG A 254 -0.84 -13.45 17.81
CA ARG A 254 -1.14 -12.01 17.77
C ARG A 254 -2.02 -11.66 18.96
N GLU A 255 -1.75 -10.52 19.58
CA GLU A 255 -2.47 -10.06 20.76
C GLU A 255 -2.50 -11.18 21.84
N ASP A 256 -3.68 -11.50 22.36
CA ASP A 256 -3.85 -12.56 23.37
C ASP A 256 -4.12 -13.95 22.74
N ASP A 257 -4.01 -14.09 21.41
CA ASP A 257 -4.31 -15.32 20.68
C ASP A 257 -3.04 -15.99 20.10
N PRO A 258 -2.50 -17.03 20.76
CA PRO A 258 -1.28 -17.70 20.32
C PRO A 258 -1.48 -18.53 19.03
N LEU A 259 -2.72 -18.72 18.58
CA LEU A 259 -3.06 -19.47 17.37
C LEU A 259 -3.66 -18.56 16.29
N ALA A 260 -3.53 -17.23 16.44
CA ALA A 260 -4.11 -16.27 15.53
C ALA A 260 -3.70 -16.55 14.07
N GLY A 261 -2.42 -16.85 13.81
CA GLY A 261 -1.90 -17.12 12.47
C GLY A 261 -2.60 -18.29 11.77
N LEU A 262 -2.76 -19.41 12.49
CA LEU A 262 -3.48 -20.58 11.99
C LEU A 262 -4.97 -20.29 11.72
N LYS A 263 -5.64 -19.60 12.64
CA LYS A 263 -7.04 -19.19 12.46
C LYS A 263 -7.19 -18.28 11.25
N PHE A 264 -6.24 -17.39 11.01
CA PHE A 264 -6.25 -16.51 9.87
C PHE A 264 -6.05 -17.23 8.54
N ILE A 265 -5.13 -18.21 8.45
CA ILE A 265 -4.99 -19.06 7.26
C ILE A 265 -6.34 -19.70 6.91
N LYS A 266 -7.01 -20.27 7.91
CA LYS A 266 -8.34 -20.85 7.76
C LYS A 266 -9.37 -19.83 7.27
N MET A 267 -9.41 -18.63 7.85
CA MET A 267 -10.32 -17.56 7.46
C MET A 267 -10.10 -17.11 6.01
N VAL A 268 -8.83 -16.96 5.58
CA VAL A 268 -8.47 -16.60 4.20
C VAL A 268 -9.01 -17.64 3.23
N ARG A 269 -8.87 -18.93 3.53
CA ARG A 269 -9.39 -20.02 2.69
C ARG A 269 -10.91 -20.15 2.72
N GLN A 270 -11.54 -19.87 3.86
CA GLN A 270 -13.01 -19.80 3.95
C GLN A 270 -13.60 -18.69 3.08
N GLN A 271 -12.86 -17.61 2.84
CA GLN A 271 -13.22 -16.55 1.88
C GLN A 271 -12.85 -16.90 0.42
N SER A 272 -12.45 -18.15 0.15
CA SER A 272 -12.03 -18.62 -1.17
C SER A 272 -10.89 -17.81 -1.80
N LEU A 273 -10.09 -17.12 -0.98
CA LEU A 273 -8.90 -16.42 -1.45
C LEU A 273 -7.79 -17.45 -1.69
N SER A 274 -7.22 -17.44 -2.89
CA SER A 274 -6.14 -18.35 -3.30
C SER A 274 -4.75 -17.78 -3.07
N THR A 275 -4.63 -16.57 -2.52
CA THR A 275 -3.33 -15.92 -2.30
C THR A 275 -2.40 -16.83 -1.50
N PRO A 276 -1.17 -17.07 -1.99
CA PRO A 276 -0.13 -17.78 -1.24
C PRO A 276 0.02 -17.19 0.17
N ILE A 277 0.04 -18.05 1.18
CA ILE A 277 0.14 -17.62 2.59
C ILE A 277 1.15 -18.49 3.33
N PHE A 278 2.08 -17.83 4.00
CA PHE A 278 3.16 -18.47 4.75
C PHE A 278 3.08 -18.08 6.22
N LEU A 279 3.27 -19.05 7.09
CA LEU A 279 3.43 -18.83 8.53
C LEU A 279 4.91 -18.52 8.82
N TYR A 280 5.20 -17.38 9.45
CA TYR A 280 6.54 -17.06 9.93
C TYR A 280 6.56 -17.21 11.45
N THR A 281 7.45 -18.04 11.99
CA THR A 281 7.50 -18.30 13.44
C THR A 281 8.82 -18.87 13.89
N ILE A 282 9.23 -18.59 15.13
CA ILE A 282 10.45 -19.14 15.74
C ILE A 282 10.30 -20.57 16.28
N MET A 283 9.08 -21.11 16.35
CA MET A 283 8.80 -22.44 16.93
C MET A 283 8.26 -23.43 15.88
N PRO A 284 9.12 -24.03 15.04
CA PRO A 284 8.68 -25.04 14.09
C PRO A 284 8.31 -26.35 14.80
N SER A 285 7.30 -27.02 14.28
CA SER A 285 7.13 -28.45 14.50
C SER A 285 6.59 -29.10 13.22
N GLN A 286 6.86 -30.40 13.06
CA GLN A 286 6.32 -31.15 11.91
C GLN A 286 4.78 -31.17 11.94
N ALA A 287 4.20 -31.22 13.14
CA ALA A 287 2.76 -31.09 13.34
C ALA A 287 2.25 -29.73 12.86
N LEU A 288 2.95 -28.63 13.18
CA LEU A 288 2.58 -27.29 12.73
C LEU A 288 2.63 -27.17 11.20
N GLN A 289 3.70 -27.66 10.56
CA GLN A 289 3.80 -27.66 9.10
C GLN A 289 2.63 -28.40 8.45
N THR A 290 2.30 -29.59 8.98
CA THR A 290 1.17 -30.39 8.48
C THR A 290 -0.15 -29.66 8.65
N THR A 291 -0.38 -29.03 9.81
CA THR A 291 -1.58 -28.23 10.07
C THR A 291 -1.69 -27.04 9.12
N VAL A 292 -0.61 -26.30 8.90
CA VAL A 292 -0.58 -25.17 7.96
C VAL A 292 -0.97 -25.62 6.56
N LEU A 293 -0.39 -26.71 6.06
CA LEU A 293 -0.72 -27.25 4.73
C LEU A 293 -2.18 -27.73 4.65
N ASN A 294 -2.69 -28.42 5.68
CA ASN A 294 -4.07 -28.91 5.73
C ASN A 294 -5.10 -27.78 5.75
N GLU A 295 -4.79 -26.66 6.41
CA GLU A 295 -5.64 -25.46 6.42
C GLU A 295 -5.46 -24.59 5.15
N GLY A 296 -4.65 -25.04 4.18
CA GLY A 296 -4.44 -24.40 2.88
C GLY A 296 -3.34 -23.33 2.87
N GLY A 297 -2.50 -23.29 3.89
CA GLY A 297 -1.24 -22.56 3.88
C GLY A 297 -0.21 -23.18 2.93
N HIS A 298 0.80 -22.40 2.56
CA HIS A 298 1.80 -22.76 1.55
C HIS A 298 3.18 -23.07 2.14
N GLY A 299 3.36 -22.89 3.44
CA GLY A 299 4.61 -23.23 4.10
C GLY A 299 4.77 -22.55 5.45
N VAL A 300 5.82 -22.98 6.16
CA VAL A 300 6.27 -22.39 7.42
C VAL A 300 7.73 -21.98 7.24
N ALA A 301 8.04 -20.73 7.56
CA ALA A 301 9.40 -20.20 7.63
C ALA A 301 9.77 -19.93 9.08
N THR A 302 11.02 -20.22 9.43
CA THR A 302 11.56 -20.00 10.79
C THR A 302 12.84 -19.20 10.81
N THR A 303 13.37 -18.89 9.64
CA THR A 303 14.45 -17.93 9.42
C THR A 303 14.08 -17.02 8.26
N SER A 304 14.67 -15.84 8.21
CA SER A 304 14.48 -14.89 7.12
C SER A 304 14.88 -15.49 5.77
N GLU A 305 15.95 -16.29 5.70
CA GLU A 305 16.37 -16.96 4.46
C GLU A 305 15.31 -17.95 3.96
N SER A 306 14.73 -18.75 4.86
CA SER A 306 13.66 -19.68 4.49
C SER A 306 12.41 -18.95 4.00
N LEU A 307 12.09 -17.80 4.62
CA LEU A 307 10.99 -16.94 4.20
C LEU A 307 11.23 -16.40 2.79
N TYR A 308 12.44 -15.89 2.52
CA TYR A 308 12.78 -15.37 1.19
C TYR A 308 12.74 -16.44 0.12
N GLN A 309 13.21 -17.64 0.41
CA GLN A 309 13.13 -18.77 -0.52
C GLN A 309 11.67 -19.12 -0.88
N LEU A 310 10.77 -19.15 0.12
CA LEU A 310 9.36 -19.39 -0.13
C LEU A 310 8.74 -18.34 -1.04
N LEU A 311 9.09 -17.07 -0.84
CA LEU A 311 8.62 -15.95 -1.67
C LEU A 311 9.24 -16.00 -3.07
N ASP A 312 10.55 -16.19 -3.20
CA ASP A 312 11.24 -16.23 -4.49
C ASP A 312 10.77 -17.40 -5.39
N ASN A 313 10.23 -18.47 -4.79
CA ASN A 313 9.62 -19.60 -5.50
C ASN A 313 8.22 -19.31 -6.08
N LEU A 314 7.60 -18.19 -5.73
CA LEU A 314 6.32 -17.79 -6.32
C LEU A 314 6.52 -17.22 -7.72
N ALA A 315 5.57 -17.56 -8.61
CA ALA A 315 5.41 -16.86 -9.87
C ALA A 315 4.59 -15.59 -9.63
N TYR A 316 5.17 -14.44 -9.97
CA TYR A 316 4.58 -13.11 -9.82
C TYR A 316 4.22 -12.52 -11.18
#